data_AF-A0A945B9Z8-F1
#
_entry.id   AF-A0A945B9Z8-F1
#
_cell.length_a   1.000
_cell.length_b   1.000
_cell.length_c   1.000
_cell.angle_alpha   90.00
_cell.angle_beta   90.00
_cell.angle_gamma   90.00
#
_symmetry.space_group_name_H-M   'P 1'
#
loop_
_entity.id
_entity.type
_entity.pdbx_description
1 polymer ?
#
loop_
_entity_poly.entity_id
_entity_poly.type
_entity_poly.pdbx_seq_one_letter_code
_entity_poly.pdbx_strand_id
1 'polypeptide(L)' 'MVKSEIIKNGGTIDNANLIIGLANLLIDADKTFIQRNNYYIFSSYKINLSIIRGFGYSIDDVHAVGFFKNFVIIDNTE' A
#
# COMPACT_ATOMS: atom_id res chain seq x y z
N MET A 1 -10.08 -9.22 5.29
CA MET A 1 -8.64 -9.43 5.53
C MET A 1 -7.97 -8.16 6.05
N VAL A 2 -7.96 -7.04 5.31
CA VAL A 2 -7.36 -5.77 5.81
C VAL A 2 -8.14 -5.17 6.99
N LYS A 3 -9.47 -5.13 6.92
CA LYS A 3 -10.34 -4.64 8.01
C LYS A 3 -10.09 -5.37 9.34
N SER A 4 -9.97 -6.69 9.27
CA SER A 4 -9.71 -7.54 10.44
C SER A 4 -8.32 -7.34 11.02
N GLU A 5 -7.32 -7.03 10.18
CA GLU A 5 -5.95 -6.74 10.62
C GLU A 5 -5.87 -5.40 11.38
N ILE A 6 -6.56 -4.37 10.88
CA ILE A 6 -6.62 -3.05 11.53
C ILE A 6 -7.28 -3.16 12.91
N ILE A 7 -8.35 -3.95 13.02
CA ILE A 7 -9.06 -4.17 14.29
C ILE A 7 -8.19 -4.97 15.27
N LYS A 8 -7.47 -5.99 14.77
CA LYS A 8 -6.52 -6.77 15.59
C LYS A 8 -5.38 -5.93 16.16
N ASN A 9 -4.93 -4.90 15.43
CA ASN A 9 -3.88 -3.98 15.86
C ASN A 9 -4.40 -2.81 16.72
N GLY A 10 -5.59 -2.94 17.30
CA GLY A 10 -6.17 -1.94 18.22
C GLY A 10 -6.95 -0.81 17.54
N GLY A 11 -7.19 -0.89 16.22
CA GLY A 11 -8.06 0.03 15.50
C GLY A 11 -9.55 -0.23 15.75
N THR A 12 -10.39 0.80 15.67
CA THR A 12 -11.85 0.65 15.70
C THR A 12 -12.39 0.22 14.32
N ILE A 13 -13.62 -0.30 14.28
CA ILE A 13 -14.31 -0.62 13.03
C ILE A 13 -14.43 0.62 12.12
N ASP A 14 -14.67 1.78 12.71
CA ASP A 14 -14.81 3.04 11.99
C ASP A 14 -13.47 3.49 11.38
N ASN A 15 -12.37 3.37 12.12
CA ASN A 15 -11.03 3.64 11.61
C ASN A 15 -10.69 2.68 10.45
N ALA A 16 -11.03 1.40 10.59
CA ALA A 16 -10.79 0.42 9.54
C ALA A 16 -11.59 0.73 8.28
N ASN A 17 -12.86 1.13 8.41
CA ASN A 17 -13.70 1.54 7.29
C ASN A 17 -13.17 2.81 6.61
N LEU A 18 -12.73 3.80 7.38
CA LEU A 18 -12.16 5.04 6.87
C LEU A 18 -10.88 4.78 6.06
N ILE A 19 -9.94 4.00 6.63
CA ILE A 19 -8.67 3.65 5.97
C ILE A 19 -8.93 2.91 4.66
N ILE A 20 -9.86 1.95 4.65
CA ILE A 20 -10.23 1.21 3.44
C ILE A 20 -10.89 2.14 2.41
N GLY A 21 -11.78 3.04 2.84
CA GLY A 21 -12.43 4.02 1.97
C GLY A 21 -11.42 4.95 1.29
N LEU A 22 -10.46 5.48 2.07
CA LEU A 22 -9.37 6.31 1.54
C LEU A 22 -8.47 5.52 0.58
N ALA A 23 -8.11 4.28 0.92
CA ALA A 23 -7.30 3.45 0.05
C ALA A 23 -7.99 3.17 -1.30
N ASN A 24 -9.29 2.87 -1.27
CA ASN A 24 -10.07 2.66 -2.49
C ASN A 24 -10.14 3.94 -3.34
N LEU A 25 -10.39 5.10 -2.72
CA LEU A 25 -10.41 6.38 -3.42
C LEU A 25 -9.07 6.70 -4.10
N LEU A 26 -7.95 6.40 -3.44
CA LEU A 26 -6.62 6.60 -4.01
C LEU A 26 -6.35 5.69 -5.21
N ILE A 27 -6.78 4.42 -5.14
CA ILE A 27 -6.66 3.46 -6.24
C ILE A 27 -7.55 3.86 -7.43
N ASP A 28 -8.75 4.37 -7.15
CA ASP A 28 -9.68 4.82 -8.19
C ASP A 28 -9.21 6.13 -8.85
N ALA A 29 -8.61 7.03 -8.06
CA ALA A 29 -8.07 8.30 -8.56
C ALA A 29 -6.87 8.09 -9.49
N ASP A 30 -6.01 7.11 -9.19
CA ASP A 30 -4.88 6.77 -10.04
C ASP A 30 -4.65 5.25 -10.07
N LYS A 31 -4.95 4.63 -11.20
CA LYS A 31 -4.73 3.19 -11.40
C LYS A 31 -3.24 2.81 -11.41
N THR A 32 -2.34 3.79 -11.48
CA THR A 32 -0.89 3.60 -11.33
C THR A 32 -0.43 3.69 -9.88
N PHE A 33 -1.33 4.01 -8.94
CA PHE A 33 -1.05 4.07 -7.51
C PHE A 33 -0.45 2.76 -6.99
N ILE A 34 -0.91 1.62 -7.50
CA ILE A 34 -0.29 0.31 -7.23
C ILE A 34 0.04 -0.36 -8.57
N GLN A 35 1.33 -0.47 -8.88
CA GLN A 35 1.81 -1.28 -10.00
C GLN A 35 2.28 -2.64 -9.47
N ARG A 36 1.71 -3.70 -10.03
CA ARG A 36 2.03 -5.09 -9.68
C ARG A 36 2.65 -5.81 -10.86
N ASN A 37 3.87 -6.29 -10.70
CA ASN A 37 4.49 -7.23 -11.65
C ASN A 37 4.55 -8.61 -11.02
N ASN A 38 4.07 -9.62 -11.75
CA ASN A 38 4.07 -11.01 -11.30
C ASN A 38 5.16 -11.79 -12.03
N TYR A 39 6.02 -12.42 -11.26
CA TYR A 39 7.02 -13.37 -11.73
C TYR A 39 6.64 -14.77 -11.22
N TYR A 40 7.23 -15.80 -11.81
CA TYR A 40 6.90 -17.20 -11.49
C TYR A 40 7.02 -17.55 -10.01
N ILE A 41 7.90 -16.86 -9.27
CA ILE A 41 8.22 -17.16 -7.86
C ILE A 41 8.06 -15.96 -6.91
N PHE A 42 7.81 -14.75 -7.44
CA PHE A 42 7.62 -13.55 -6.63
C PHE A 42 6.73 -12.50 -7.32
N SER A 43 6.18 -11.57 -6.56
CA SER A 43 5.46 -10.41 -7.08
C SER A 43 6.13 -9.14 -6.59
N SER A 44 6.43 -8.18 -7.47
CA SER A 44 6.86 -6.84 -7.03
C SER A 44 5.67 -5.88 -7.06
N TYR A 45 5.58 -5.06 -6.04
CA TYR A 45 4.59 -4.00 -5.87
C TYR A 45 5.33 -2.67 -5.77
N LYS A 46 5.00 -1.74 -6.65
CA LYS A 46 5.41 -0.34 -6.53
C LYS A 46 4.19 0.47 -6.15
N ILE A 47 4.26 1.14 -5.00
CA ILE A 47 3.22 2.05 -4.53
C ILE A 47 3.67 3.48 -4.84
N ASN A 48 3.02 4.11 -5.81
CA ASN A 48 3.32 5.47 -6.22
C ASN A 48 2.66 6.44 -5.23
N LEU A 49 3.47 7.16 -4.45
CA LEU A 49 2.98 8.10 -3.44
C LEU A 49 2.91 9.55 -3.95
N SER A 50 2.86 9.75 -5.27
CA SER A 50 2.75 11.09 -5.88
C SER A 50 1.52 11.86 -5.41
N ILE A 51 0.39 11.19 -5.19
CA ILE A 51 -0.82 11.82 -4.66
C ILE A 51 -0.56 12.37 -3.24
N ILE A 52 0.16 11.62 -2.40
CA ILE A 52 0.50 12.06 -1.04
C ILE A 52 1.49 13.23 -1.07
N ARG A 53 2.47 13.21 -1.99
CA ARG A 53 3.36 14.35 -2.25
C ARG A 53 2.60 15.60 -2.70
N GLY A 54 1.50 15.43 -3.43
CA GLY A 54 0.60 16.52 -3.81
C GLY A 54 -0.01 17.29 -2.62
N PHE A 55 -0.04 16.69 -1.43
CA PHE A 55 -0.48 17.35 -0.19
C PHE A 55 0.66 18.02 0.60
N GLY A 56 1.88 18.07 0.07
CA GLY A 56 3.02 18.74 0.69
C GLY A 56 3.87 17.85 1.62
N TYR A 57 3.64 16.54 1.63
CA TYR A 57 4.45 15.59 2.39
C TYR A 57 5.68 15.15 1.59
N SER A 58 6.84 15.08 2.25
CA SER A 58 8.06 14.51 1.69
C SER A 58 8.10 13.02 1.98
N ILE A 59 7.58 12.21 1.05
CA ILE A 59 7.53 10.75 1.16
C ILE A 59 7.92 10.10 -0.16
N ASP A 60 8.82 9.13 -0.09
CA ASP A 60 9.30 8.38 -1.24
C ASP A 60 8.34 7.27 -1.65
N ASP A 61 8.44 6.81 -2.89
CA ASP A 61 7.64 5.67 -3.37
C ASP A 61 8.02 4.39 -2.60
N VAL A 62 7.02 3.59 -2.24
CA VAL A 62 7.25 2.35 -1.50
C VAL A 62 7.38 1.19 -2.48
N HIS A 63 8.47 0.44 -2.35
CA HIS A 63 8.70 -0.80 -3.09
C HIS A 63 8.53 -1.99 -2.16
N ALA A 64 7.70 -2.94 -2.53
CA ALA A 64 7.50 -4.18 -1.78
C ALA A 64 7.65 -5.39 -2.70
N VAL A 65 8.24 -6.46 -2.20
CA VAL A 65 8.31 -7.74 -2.90
C VAL A 65 7.65 -8.81 -2.09
N GLY A 66 6.68 -9.50 -2.70
CA GLY A 66 6.02 -10.66 -2.16
C GLY A 66 6.72 -11.94 -2.62
N PHE A 67 7.18 -12.76 -1.69
CA PHE A 67 7.66 -14.12 -1.93
C PHE A 67 6.76 -15.10 -1.15
N PHE A 68 6.16 -16.08 -1.82
CA PHE A 68 5.40 -17.18 -1.19
C PHE A 68 4.58 -16.77 0.06
N LYS A 69 3.54 -15.94 -0.13
CA LYS A 69 2.64 -15.39 0.92
C LYS A 69 3.29 -14.44 1.95
N ASN A 70 4.59 -14.21 1.91
CA ASN A 70 5.28 -13.20 2.72
C ASN A 70 5.53 -11.94 1.90
N PHE A 71 5.42 -10.77 2.54
CA PHE A 71 5.74 -9.48 1.95
C PHE A 71 6.95 -8.90 2.65
N VAL A 72 7.95 -8.46 1.88
CA VAL A 72 9.11 -7.73 2.38
C VAL A 72 9.06 -6.34 1.77
N ILE A 73 9.02 -5.31 2.61
CA ILE A 73 9.19 -3.93 2.17
C ILE A 73 10.68 -3.75 1.89
N ILE A 74 11.01 -3.32 0.67
CA ILE A 74 12.37 -2.99 0.28
C ILE A 74 12.47 -1.49 0.42
N ASP A 75 13.16 -1.06 1.47
CA ASP A 75 13.50 0.35 1.63
C ASP A 75 14.61 0.68 0.64
N ASN A 76 14.36 1.63 -0.26
CA ASN A 76 15.42 2.22 -1.08
C ASN A 76 16.10 3.30 -0.23
N THR A 77 16.73 2.91 0.86
CA THR A 77 17.69 3.77 1.55
C THR A 77 18.99 3.74 0.73
N GLU A 78 19.22 4.81 -0.03
CA GLU A 78 20.58 5.20 -0.42
C GLU A 78 21.34 5.76 0.79
#